data_AF-B4HKJ3-F1
#
_entry.id   AF-B4HKJ3-F1
#
_cell.length_a   1.000
_cell.length_b   1.000
_cell.length_c   1.000
_cell.angle_alpha   90.00
_cell.angle_beta   90.00
_cell.angle_gamma   90.00
#
_symmetry.space_group_name_H-M   'P 1'
#
loop_
_entity.id
_entity.type
_entity.pdbx_description
1 polymer ?
#
loop_
_entity_poly.entity_id
_entity_poly.type
_entity_poly.pdbx_seq_one_letter_code
_entity_poly.pdbx_strand_id
1 'polypeptide(L)'
;MPTACQVTLLAGCLLLAMSSVRAQFFYHQALGLPVAHAYEPANPYQGYATADAHPSVVRNAQWESELPAELSKSARFYNDPVIAANLAKESLLTKKEMAVVHREAEKIPREQVYKLFKNAGYLSSR
;
A
#
# COMPACT_ATOMS: atom_id res chain seq x y z
N MET A 1 -25.83 -5.12 38.90
CA MET A 1 -26.47 -5.95 37.85
C MET A 1 -26.90 -5.02 36.73
N PRO A 2 -26.41 -5.18 35.49
CA PRO A 2 -26.82 -4.32 34.40
C PRO A 2 -28.31 -4.54 34.10
N THR A 3 -29.07 -3.46 33.99
CA THR A 3 -30.50 -3.52 33.68
C THR A 3 -30.68 -3.97 32.22
N ALA A 4 -31.78 -4.67 31.91
CA ALA A 4 -32.04 -5.21 30.57
C ALA A 4 -31.93 -4.14 29.46
N CYS A 5 -32.25 -2.88 29.79
CA CYS A 5 -32.12 -1.72 28.90
C CYS A 5 -30.66 -1.34 28.57
N GLN A 6 -29.72 -1.49 29.51
CA GLN A 6 -28.29 -1.27 29.22
C GLN A 6 -27.72 -2.36 28.32
N VAL A 7 -28.19 -3.61 28.47
CA VAL A 7 -27.73 -4.74 27.65
C VAL A 7 -28.21 -4.61 26.20
N THR A 8 -29.45 -4.17 25.98
CA THR A 8 -29.98 -3.97 24.62
C THR A 8 -29.31 -2.80 23.91
N LEU A 9 -29.00 -1.72 24.63
CA LEU A 9 -28.34 -0.55 24.06
C LEU A 9 -26.89 -0.86 23.67
N LEU A 10 -26.16 -1.58 24.54
CA LEU A 10 -24.80 -2.05 24.22
C LEU A 10 -24.78 -3.05 23.05
N ALA A 11 -25.75 -3.98 23.00
CA ALA A 11 -25.87 -4.90 21.88
C ALA A 11 -26.18 -4.17 20.56
N GLY A 12 -27.05 -3.16 20.59
CA GLY A 12 -27.35 -2.31 19.43
C GLY A 12 -26.12 -1.55 18.92
N CYS A 13 -25.35 -0.95 19.82
CA CYS A 13 -24.08 -0.28 19.47
C CYS A 13 -23.05 -1.26 18.88
N LEU A 14 -22.97 -2.47 19.40
CA LEU A 14 -22.03 -3.49 18.90
C LEU A 14 -22.41 -3.96 17.49
N LEU A 15 -23.71 -4.12 17.20
CA LEU A 15 -24.20 -4.47 15.86
C LEU A 15 -23.94 -3.35 14.84
N LEU A 16 -24.10 -2.08 15.22
CA LEU A 16 -23.77 -0.92 14.37
C LEU A 16 -22.26 -0.84 14.09
N ALA A 17 -21.41 -1.12 15.06
CA ALA A 17 -19.95 -1.13 14.86
C ALA A 17 -19.49 -2.29 13.94
N MET A 18 -20.13 -3.47 14.04
CA MET A 18 -19.81 -4.62 13.18
C MET A 18 -20.25 -4.41 11.72
N SER A 19 -21.33 -3.66 11.47
CA SER A 19 -21.77 -3.37 10.10
C SER A 19 -20.84 -2.40 9.37
N SER A 20 -20.29 -1.39 10.07
CA SER A 20 -19.31 -0.47 9.47
C SER A 20 -18.00 -1.15 9.05
N VAL A 21 -17.55 -2.17 9.78
CA VAL A 21 -16.32 -2.92 9.44
C VAL A 21 -16.50 -3.74 8.16
N ARG A 22 -17.70 -4.27 7.89
CA ARG A 22 -17.97 -5.02 6.66
C ARG A 22 -17.96 -4.15 5.40
N ALA A 23 -18.37 -2.88 5.50
CA ALA A 23 -18.34 -1.96 4.36
C ALA A 23 -16.91 -1.66 3.87
N GLN A 24 -15.91 -1.69 4.75
CA GLN A 24 -14.51 -1.43 4.38
C GLN A 24 -13.86 -2.57 3.59
N PHE A 25 -14.34 -3.81 3.74
CA PHE A 25 -13.77 -4.98 3.06
C PHE A 25 -14.21 -5.12 1.59
N PHE A 26 -15.38 -4.61 1.21
CA PHE A 26 -15.87 -4.72 -0.17
C PHE A 26 -15.17 -3.77 -1.16
N TYR A 27 -14.48 -2.73 -0.68
CA TYR A 27 -13.70 -1.84 -1.55
C TYR A 27 -12.38 -2.46 -2.03
N HIS A 28 -11.91 -3.54 -1.38
CA HIS A 28 -10.67 -4.23 -1.76
C HIS A 28 -10.91 -5.52 -2.55
N GLN A 29 -12.13 -5.76 -3.05
CA GLN A 29 -12.35 -6.90 -3.93
C GLN A 29 -11.60 -6.68 -5.26
N ALA A 30 -10.54 -7.46 -5.45
CA ALA A 30 -9.74 -7.48 -6.67
C ALA A 30 -10.66 -7.65 -7.88
N LEU A 31 -10.66 -6.64 -8.75
CA LEU A 31 -11.30 -6.66 -10.05
C LEU A 31 -10.78 -7.86 -10.84
N GLY A 32 -11.62 -8.87 -11.04
CA GLY A 32 -11.38 -9.93 -12.00
C GLY A 32 -11.45 -9.35 -13.42
N LEU A 33 -10.32 -8.86 -13.93
CA LEU A 33 -10.21 -8.35 -15.29
C LEU A 33 -10.14 -9.52 -16.28
N PRO A 34 -10.98 -9.57 -17.32
CA PRO A 34 -10.74 -10.46 -18.45
C PRO A 34 -9.46 -10.02 -19.17
N VAL A 35 -8.50 -10.93 -19.26
CA VAL A 35 -7.28 -10.77 -20.04
C VAL A 35 -7.66 -10.83 -21.52
N ALA A 36 -7.74 -9.67 -22.16
CA ALA A 36 -7.43 -9.51 -23.57
C ALA A 36 -7.28 -8.02 -23.85
N HIS A 37 -6.05 -7.58 -24.11
CA HIS A 37 -5.66 -6.78 -25.28
C HIS A 37 -4.17 -6.47 -25.09
N ALA A 38 -3.34 -7.13 -25.88
CA ALA A 38 -1.93 -6.81 -26.00
C ALA A 38 -1.82 -5.38 -26.57
N TYR A 39 -1.34 -4.45 -25.75
CA TYR A 39 -1.05 -3.08 -26.16
C TYR A 39 0.47 -2.94 -26.26
N GLU A 40 0.97 -2.74 -27.47
CA GLU A 40 2.35 -2.36 -27.71
C GLU A 40 2.40 -0.85 -28.03
N PRO A 41 2.99 -0.01 -27.17
CA PRO A 41 3.06 1.42 -27.42
C PRO A 41 4.19 1.75 -28.40
N ALA A 42 3.85 2.46 -29.50
CA ALA A 42 4.81 3.05 -30.43
C ALA A 42 5.61 4.24 -29.84
N ASN A 43 5.34 4.64 -28.60
CA ASN A 43 6.05 5.69 -27.88
C ASN A 43 6.01 5.43 -26.36
N PRO A 44 7.16 5.27 -25.68
CA PRO A 44 7.21 4.91 -24.26
C PRO A 44 6.62 5.97 -23.31
N TYR A 45 6.32 7.18 -23.78
CA TYR A 45 5.76 8.26 -22.96
C TYR A 45 4.31 8.64 -23.31
N GLN A 46 3.62 7.81 -24.08
CA GLN A 46 2.29 8.13 -24.63
C GLN A 46 1.18 7.15 -24.20
N GLY A 47 1.31 6.49 -23.05
CA GLY A 47 0.12 6.07 -22.29
C GLY A 47 -0.20 7.25 -21.38
N TYR A 48 -1.32 7.95 -21.47
CA TYR A 48 -2.61 7.55 -20.90
C TYR A 48 -3.78 8.36 -21.50
N ALA A 49 -3.59 9.03 -22.64
CA ALA A 49 -4.51 10.07 -23.11
C ALA A 49 -5.61 9.61 -24.09
N THR A 50 -5.70 8.31 -24.43
CA THR A 50 -6.61 7.84 -25.50
C THR A 50 -7.54 6.69 -25.10
N ALA A 51 -7.55 6.27 -23.85
CA ALA A 51 -8.64 5.48 -23.29
C ALA A 51 -9.40 6.41 -22.35
N ASP A 52 -10.73 6.51 -22.50
CA ASP A 52 -11.58 7.29 -21.60
C ASP A 52 -11.16 6.98 -20.15
N ALA A 53 -10.50 7.94 -19.51
CA ALA A 53 -9.98 7.74 -18.17
C ALA A 53 -11.16 7.39 -17.28
N HIS A 54 -10.98 6.38 -16.41
CA HIS A 54 -12.05 5.95 -15.53
C HIS A 54 -12.63 7.17 -14.79
N PRO A 55 -13.97 7.32 -14.64
CA PRO A 55 -14.58 8.53 -14.10
C PRO A 55 -14.02 8.97 -12.73
N SER A 56 -13.55 8.03 -11.91
CA SER A 56 -12.87 8.36 -10.65
C SER A 56 -11.53 9.07 -10.85
N VAL A 57 -10.76 8.72 -11.89
CA VAL A 57 -9.49 9.37 -12.23
C VAL A 57 -9.76 10.80 -12.69
N VAL A 58 -10.79 11.00 -13.51
CA VAL A 58 -11.20 12.35 -13.98
C VAL A 58 -11.64 13.22 -12.80
N ARG A 59 -12.49 12.69 -11.91
CA ARG A 59 -12.95 13.42 -10.71
C ARG A 59 -11.80 13.74 -9.76
N ASN A 60 -10.89 12.79 -9.54
CA ASN A 60 -9.70 13.04 -8.71
C ASN A 60 -8.81 14.12 -9.32
N ALA A 61 -8.59 14.11 -10.63
CA ALA A 61 -7.80 15.16 -11.30
C ALA A 61 -8.45 16.54 -11.18
N GLN A 62 -9.78 16.63 -11.30
CA GLN A 62 -10.52 17.87 -11.07
C GLN A 62 -10.33 18.37 -9.64
N TRP A 63 -10.52 17.51 -8.64
CA TRP A 63 -10.30 17.87 -7.24
C TRP A 63 -8.85 18.26 -6.96
N GLU A 64 -7.88 17.58 -7.56
CA GLU A 64 -6.46 17.92 -7.41
C GLU A 64 -6.11 19.28 -8.04
N SER A 65 -6.82 19.71 -9.10
CA SER A 65 -6.63 21.04 -9.71
C SER A 65 -7.15 22.18 -8.85
N GLU A 66 -8.12 21.92 -7.98
CA GLU A 66 -8.70 22.90 -7.06
C GLU A 66 -7.86 23.07 -5.79
N LEU A 67 -6.85 22.22 -5.58
CA LEU A 67 -6.00 22.29 -4.39
C LEU A 67 -5.09 23.52 -4.41
N PRO A 68 -4.89 24.17 -3.25
CA PRO A 68 -3.83 25.18 -3.08
C PRO A 68 -2.45 24.64 -3.44
N ALA A 69 -1.56 25.52 -3.90
CA ALA A 69 -0.22 25.14 -4.37
C ALA A 69 0.62 24.44 -3.29
N GLU A 70 0.37 24.72 -2.00
CA GLU A 70 1.01 24.09 -0.86
C GLU A 70 0.65 22.60 -0.71
N LEU A 71 -0.58 22.23 -1.08
CA LEU A 71 -1.11 20.86 -0.96
C LEU A 71 -1.08 20.09 -2.28
N SER A 72 -0.79 20.78 -3.39
CA SER A 72 -0.63 20.14 -4.69
C SER A 72 0.56 19.19 -4.68
N LYS A 73 0.29 17.93 -5.05
CA LYS A 73 1.27 16.84 -5.11
C LYS A 73 2.47 17.20 -6.01
N SER A 74 2.23 17.83 -7.14
CA SER A 74 3.25 18.13 -8.16
C SER A 74 4.08 19.38 -7.87
N ALA A 75 3.57 20.31 -7.04
CA ALA A 75 4.19 21.62 -6.85
C ALA A 75 5.07 21.70 -5.59
N ARG A 76 4.47 21.67 -4.39
CA ARG A 76 5.20 21.96 -3.14
C ARG A 76 5.10 20.87 -2.08
N PHE A 77 3.99 20.13 -2.01
CA PHE A 77 3.73 19.22 -0.89
C PHE A 77 4.81 18.14 -0.70
N TYR A 78 5.20 17.43 -1.77
CA TYR A 78 6.25 16.40 -1.69
C TYR A 78 7.68 16.94 -1.81
N ASN A 79 7.85 18.20 -2.23
CA ASN A 79 9.16 18.82 -2.37
C ASN A 79 9.67 19.42 -1.04
N ASP A 80 8.80 19.60 -0.05
CA ASP A 80 9.21 20.05 1.29
C ASP A 80 9.91 18.92 2.05
N PRO A 81 11.19 19.07 2.42
CA PRO A 81 11.95 18.04 3.11
C PRO A 81 11.37 17.68 4.49
N VAL A 82 10.68 18.62 5.16
CA VAL A 82 10.06 18.38 6.46
C VAL A 82 8.82 17.50 6.30
N ILE A 83 7.99 17.79 5.30
CA ILE A 83 6.80 16.98 4.98
C ILE A 83 7.23 15.57 4.56
N ALA A 84 8.21 15.47 3.66
CA ALA A 84 8.75 14.19 3.20
C ALA A 84 9.32 13.36 4.37
N ALA A 85 10.10 13.97 5.26
CA ALA A 85 10.67 13.30 6.42
C ALA A 85 9.58 12.81 7.39
N ASN A 86 8.52 13.58 7.61
CA ASN A 86 7.41 13.16 8.47
C ASN A 86 6.55 12.07 7.84
N LEU A 87 6.32 12.12 6.52
CA LEU A 87 5.62 11.06 5.81
C LEU A 87 6.44 9.76 5.76
N ALA A 88 7.77 9.84 5.81
CA ALA A 88 8.65 8.69 5.91
C ALA A 88 8.61 8.00 7.29
N LYS A 89 8.17 8.69 8.35
CA LYS A 89 8.01 8.10 9.69
C LYS A 89 6.90 7.07 9.70
N GLU A 90 6.97 6.16 10.68
CA GLU A 90 5.91 5.19 10.93
C GLU A 90 4.60 5.89 11.31
N SER A 91 3.48 5.34 10.83
CA SER A 91 2.15 5.85 11.20
C SER A 91 1.78 5.31 12.58
N LEU A 92 1.02 6.10 13.34
CA LEU A 92 0.48 5.69 14.64
C LEU A 92 -0.40 4.43 14.52
N LEU A 93 -1.10 4.28 13.38
CA LEU A 93 -2.10 3.24 13.17
C LEU A 93 -1.57 2.02 12.40
N THR A 94 -0.53 2.21 11.60
CA THR A 94 -0.01 1.17 10.71
C THR A 94 1.51 1.18 10.72
N LYS A 95 2.11 0.00 10.90
CA LYS A 95 3.55 -0.16 10.68
C LYS A 95 3.81 0.05 9.20
N LYS A 96 4.55 1.12 8.89
CA LYS A 96 5.07 1.35 7.54
C LYS A 96 6.06 0.23 7.22
N GLU A 97 6.14 -0.18 5.95
CA GLU A 97 7.21 -1.05 5.48
C GLU A 97 8.54 -0.32 5.66
N MET A 98 9.22 -0.61 6.76
CA MET A 98 10.54 -0.05 7.05
C MET A 98 11.60 -0.99 6.50
N ALA A 99 12.70 -0.41 6.01
CA ALA A 99 13.87 -1.19 5.66
C ALA A 99 14.31 -1.99 6.90
N VAL A 100 14.32 -3.32 6.77
CA VAL A 100 14.79 -4.21 7.84
C VAL A 100 16.30 -4.07 7.91
N VAL A 101 16.79 -3.27 8.87
CA VAL A 101 18.23 -3.00 9.09
C VAL A 101 18.95 -4.18 9.76
N HIS A 102 18.22 -5.03 10.48
CA HIS A 102 18.78 -6.17 11.22
C HIS A 102 18.17 -7.47 10.73
N ARG A 103 18.49 -7.86 9.49
CA ARG A 103 17.99 -9.12 8.93
C ARG A 103 18.69 -10.28 9.64
N GLU A 104 17.93 -11.27 10.11
CA GLU A 104 18.51 -12.49 10.71
C GLU A 104 19.47 -13.20 9.75
N ALA A 105 19.21 -13.12 8.45
CA ALA A 105 20.08 -13.65 7.41
C ALA A 105 21.46 -12.99 7.34
N GLU A 106 21.60 -11.73 7.79
CA GLU A 106 22.88 -11.02 7.82
C GLU A 106 23.75 -11.43 9.02
N LYS A 107 23.14 -12.02 10.06
CA LYS A 107 23.86 -12.59 11.20
C LYS A 107 24.60 -13.88 10.84
N ILE A 108 24.24 -14.52 9.72
CA ILE A 108 24.86 -15.76 9.28
C ILE A 108 26.22 -15.44 8.63
N PRO A 109 27.35 -15.94 9.19
CA PRO A 109 28.66 -15.70 8.59
C PRO A 109 28.73 -16.29 7.18
N ARG A 110 29.26 -15.52 6.22
CA ARG A 110 29.34 -15.94 4.81
C ARG A 110 30.09 -17.26 4.63
N GLU A 111 31.10 -17.52 5.45
CA GLU A 111 31.85 -18.78 5.47
C GLU A 111 30.97 -20.00 5.72
N GLN A 112 29.98 -19.89 6.60
CA GLN A 112 29.04 -20.98 6.88
C GLN A 112 28.12 -21.23 5.69
N VAL A 113 27.68 -20.15 5.03
CA VAL A 113 26.91 -20.23 3.79
C VAL A 113 27.72 -20.97 2.71
N TYR A 114 28.98 -20.59 2.51
CA TYR A 114 29.87 -21.27 1.57
C TYR A 114 30.08 -22.76 1.89
N LYS A 115 30.27 -23.11 3.17
CA LYS A 115 30.39 -24.51 3.60
C LYS A 115 29.13 -25.31 3.30
N LEU A 116 27.95 -24.75 3.57
CA LEU A 116 26.67 -25.39 3.29
C LEU A 116 26.53 -25.71 1.78
N PHE A 117 26.77 -24.73 0.92
CA PHE A 117 26.67 -24.93 -0.53
C PHE A 117 27.73 -25.89 -1.08
N LYS A 118 28.94 -25.90 -0.52
CA LYS A 118 29.99 -26.86 -0.88
C LYS A 118 29.61 -28.28 -0.49
N ASN A 119 29.11 -28.49 0.73
CA ASN A 119 28.67 -29.80 1.20
C ASN A 119 27.46 -30.34 0.44
N ALA A 120 26.56 -29.45 0.01
CA ALA A 120 25.41 -29.79 -0.82
C ALA A 120 25.76 -30.00 -2.31
N GLY A 121 27.03 -29.87 -2.70
CA GLY A 121 27.48 -30.13 -4.08
C GLY A 121 27.18 -29.01 -5.09
N TYR A 122 26.72 -27.84 -4.62
CA TYR A 122 26.41 -26.70 -5.48
C TYR A 122 27.63 -25.83 -5.83
N LEU A 123 28.78 -26.04 -5.18
CA LEU A 123 30.02 -25.34 -5.47
C LEU A 123 31.10 -26.32 -5.94
N SER A 124 31.74 -25.99 -7.05
CA SER A 124 32.89 -26.71 -7.58
C SER A 124 34.10 -26.52 -6.67
N SER A 125 34.74 -27.61 -6.24
CA SER A 125 36.06 -27.58 -5.60
C SER A 125 37.11 -27.42 -6.70
N ARG A 126 37.36 -26.18 -7.14
CA ARG A 126 38.58 -25.85 -7.89
C ARG A 126 39.68 -25.43 -6.94
#